data_AF-A0A2W0AYY7-F1
#
_entry.id   AF-A0A2W0AYY7-F1
#
_cell.length_a   1.000
_cell.length_b   1.000
_cell.length_c   1.000
_cell.angle_alpha   90.00
_cell.angle_beta   90.00
_cell.angle_gamma   90.00
#
_symmetry.space_group_name_H-M   'P 1'
#
loop_
_entity.id
_entity.type
_entity.pdbx_description
1 polymer ?
#
loop_
_entity_poly.entity_id
_entity_poly.type
_entity_poly.pdbx_seq_one_letter_code
_entity_poly.pdbx_strand_id
1 'polypeptide(L)'
;MPLVLNQQRDYSSDMWSHRAVLIVAISLLFWALSCPAQQGSTKGEFTPLDSDCIQKQFGSEFTRVTGYPTLTGDFDNDGVEDLAVVARGKNPLIDADEHHFRVLDPYDEFFGVGDPKITSQFGAIDPEHKGLVLLIIHGAGADAWRAETPKAKFVIINLPFKQVAVKHVQIKKKLVTAIYSEETGAAESTSVIVFDGKKYKYQPMGSNLN
;
A
#
# COMPACT_ATOMS: atom_id res chain seq x y z
N MET A 1 52.15 -3.72 -77.10
CA MET A 1 52.18 -3.33 -75.68
C MET A 1 52.26 -4.59 -74.85
N PRO A 2 53.23 -4.73 -73.93
CA PRO A 2 53.65 -6.03 -73.42
C PRO A 2 53.20 -6.32 -71.98
N LEU A 3 53.38 -7.60 -71.60
CA LEU A 3 53.89 -8.10 -70.32
C LEU A 3 52.96 -8.27 -69.09
N VAL A 4 52.91 -9.55 -68.66
CA VAL A 4 53.13 -10.06 -67.28
C VAL A 4 51.93 -10.72 -66.59
N LEU A 5 51.95 -12.06 -66.67
CA LEU A 5 51.61 -13.01 -65.60
C LEU A 5 52.16 -12.54 -64.24
N ASN A 6 51.34 -12.45 -63.20
CA ASN A 6 51.68 -13.13 -61.94
C ASN A 6 50.58 -13.13 -60.89
N GLN A 7 50.69 -14.15 -60.05
CA GLN A 7 50.27 -14.24 -58.65
C GLN A 7 48.82 -14.57 -58.31
N GLN A 8 48.60 -15.88 -58.24
CA GLN A 8 48.05 -16.53 -57.05
C GLN A 8 48.28 -15.72 -55.76
N ARG A 9 47.20 -15.51 -55.02
CA ARG A 9 47.23 -15.63 -53.56
C ARG A 9 46.01 -16.41 -53.10
N ASP A 10 46.27 -17.66 -52.78
CA ASP A 10 45.62 -18.34 -51.67
C ASP A 10 45.61 -17.41 -50.45
N TYR A 11 44.44 -17.17 -49.87
CA TYR A 11 44.33 -16.77 -48.48
C TYR A 11 43.19 -17.56 -47.83
N SER A 12 43.54 -18.80 -47.51
CA SER A 12 43.27 -19.47 -46.24
C SER A 12 41.90 -19.21 -45.62
N SER A 13 40.99 -20.11 -45.95
CA SER A 13 40.09 -20.73 -44.98
C SER A 13 40.92 -21.31 -43.83
N ASP A 14 41.03 -20.61 -42.71
CA ASP A 14 41.36 -21.17 -41.40
C ASP A 14 41.28 -20.09 -40.33
N MET A 15 40.09 -19.93 -39.76
CA MET A 15 39.96 -19.48 -38.37
C MET A 15 38.64 -20.00 -37.80
N TRP A 16 38.41 -21.29 -38.02
CA TRP A 16 37.37 -22.05 -37.34
C TRP A 16 37.99 -23.33 -36.77
N SER A 17 38.85 -23.16 -35.77
CA SER A 17 39.24 -24.17 -34.77
C SER A 17 40.40 -23.62 -33.95
N HIS A 18 40.51 -24.06 -32.70
CA HIS A 18 41.52 -23.67 -31.70
C HIS A 18 41.25 -22.43 -30.85
N ARG A 19 40.10 -22.40 -30.16
CA ARG A 19 40.07 -22.02 -28.72
C ARG A 19 39.04 -22.86 -27.97
N ALA A 20 39.23 -24.18 -28.01
CA ALA A 20 38.71 -25.07 -26.98
C ALA A 20 39.81 -25.25 -25.93
N VAL A 21 39.39 -25.37 -24.66
CA VAL A 21 40.18 -25.71 -23.46
C VAL A 21 40.87 -24.54 -22.76
N LEU A 22 40.10 -23.82 -21.95
CA LEU A 22 40.52 -23.51 -20.57
C LEU A 22 39.29 -23.52 -19.65
N ILE A 23 39.00 -24.70 -19.09
CA ILE A 23 38.09 -24.89 -17.96
C ILE A 23 38.94 -24.69 -16.70
N VAL A 24 38.80 -23.55 -16.02
CA VAL A 24 39.13 -23.40 -14.59
C VAL A 24 38.15 -22.39 -13.98
N ALA A 25 37.16 -22.93 -13.28
CA ALA A 25 36.50 -22.41 -12.08
C ALA A 25 36.42 -20.88 -11.86
N ILE A 26 35.29 -20.29 -12.28
CA ILE A 26 34.64 -19.19 -11.52
C ILE A 26 33.17 -19.58 -11.35
N SER A 27 32.96 -20.64 -10.59
CA SER A 27 31.71 -20.88 -9.88
C SER A 27 31.97 -20.37 -8.47
N LEU A 28 31.40 -19.22 -8.09
CA LEU A 28 31.04 -18.85 -6.71
C LEU A 28 30.39 -17.46 -6.70
N LEU A 29 29.14 -17.44 -6.23
CA LEU A 29 28.31 -16.29 -5.82
C LEU A 29 27.73 -15.37 -6.92
N PHE A 30 26.83 -15.93 -7.73
CA PHE A 30 25.57 -15.24 -8.01
C PHE A 30 24.47 -15.93 -7.20
N TRP A 31 24.34 -15.55 -5.93
CA TRP A 31 23.06 -15.70 -5.24
C TRP A 31 22.15 -14.64 -5.84
N ALA A 32 21.39 -15.04 -6.86
CA ALA A 32 20.17 -14.31 -7.19
C ALA A 32 19.36 -14.22 -5.90
N LEU A 33 19.13 -12.99 -5.46
CA LEU A 33 18.14 -12.66 -4.45
C LEU A 33 16.78 -13.08 -5.00
N SER A 34 16.45 -14.36 -4.85
CA SER A 34 15.07 -14.81 -4.78
C SER A 34 14.53 -14.19 -3.51
N CYS A 35 14.03 -12.95 -3.62
CA CYS A 35 13.12 -12.43 -2.63
C CYS A 35 11.95 -13.43 -2.63
N PRO A 36 11.67 -14.15 -1.53
CA PRO A 36 10.39 -14.83 -1.46
C PRO A 36 9.35 -13.72 -1.66
N ALA A 37 8.54 -13.82 -2.71
CA ALA A 37 7.31 -13.09 -2.79
C ALA A 37 6.53 -13.48 -1.53
N GLN A 38 6.57 -12.61 -0.53
CA GLN A 38 5.82 -12.81 0.70
C GLN A 38 4.36 -12.61 0.30
N GLN A 39 3.73 -13.73 -0.05
CA GLN A 39 2.29 -13.81 -0.26
C GLN A 39 1.64 -13.29 1.01
N GLY A 40 1.16 -12.05 0.94
CA GLY A 40 0.30 -11.45 1.94
C GLY A 40 -0.92 -12.35 2.12
N SER A 41 -0.99 -13.01 3.27
CA SER A 41 -2.18 -13.57 3.89
C SER A 41 -1.73 -14.47 5.04
N THR A 42 -1.31 -13.85 6.15
CA THR A 42 -1.56 -14.46 7.45
C THR A 42 -2.54 -13.57 8.17
N LYS A 43 -3.65 -14.17 8.58
CA LYS A 43 -4.61 -13.62 9.54
C LYS A 43 -3.87 -13.55 10.89
N GLY A 44 -2.91 -12.63 10.98
CA GLY A 44 -2.04 -12.46 12.14
C GLY A 44 -2.84 -11.84 13.27
N GLU A 45 -2.89 -12.53 14.40
CA GLU A 45 -3.38 -11.94 15.65
C GLU A 45 -2.48 -10.74 15.97
N PHE A 46 -3.06 -9.55 15.96
CA PHE A 46 -2.36 -8.30 16.21
C PHE A 46 -1.90 -8.28 17.67
N THR A 47 -0.60 -8.04 17.84
CA THR A 47 0.08 -8.19 19.11
C THR A 47 -0.08 -6.92 19.97
N PRO A 48 0.18 -6.99 21.28
CA PRO A 48 0.31 -5.79 22.12
C PRO A 48 1.31 -4.78 21.57
N LEU A 49 2.43 -5.25 21.00
CA LEU A 49 3.45 -4.42 20.34
C LEU A 49 2.85 -3.56 19.22
N ASP A 50 1.91 -4.13 18.46
CA ASP A 50 1.24 -3.40 17.38
C ASP A 50 0.25 -2.34 17.93
N SER A 51 -0.33 -2.57 19.12
CA SER A 51 -1.18 -1.58 19.80
C SER A 51 -0.38 -0.40 20.33
N ASP A 52 0.80 -0.68 20.90
CA ASP A 52 1.76 0.34 21.35
C ASP A 52 2.26 1.18 20.17
N CYS A 53 2.48 0.55 19.01
CA CYS A 53 2.82 1.25 17.77
C CYS A 53 1.73 2.27 17.39
N ILE A 54 0.45 1.88 17.42
CA ILE A 54 -0.66 2.81 17.10
C ILE A 54 -0.71 3.98 18.07
N GLN A 55 -0.60 3.73 19.38
CA GLN A 55 -0.61 4.82 20.37
C GLN A 55 0.60 5.75 20.22
N LYS A 56 1.80 5.20 19.95
CA LYS A 56 3.00 6.00 19.65
C LYS A 56 2.79 6.87 18.40
N GLN A 57 2.13 6.34 17.39
CA GLN A 57 2.00 6.99 16.08
C GLN A 57 0.81 7.95 15.97
N PHE A 58 -0.26 7.78 16.74
CA PHE A 58 -1.48 8.58 16.63
C PHE A 58 -1.95 9.24 17.93
N GLY A 59 -1.39 8.86 19.07
CA GLY A 59 -1.77 9.39 20.38
C GLY A 59 -2.79 8.54 21.13
N SER A 60 -3.10 8.98 22.34
CA SER A 60 -3.95 8.22 23.28
C SER A 60 -5.45 8.37 23.01
N GLU A 61 -5.84 9.28 22.11
CA GLU A 61 -7.23 9.50 21.69
C GLU A 61 -7.79 8.39 20.81
N PHE A 62 -6.92 7.51 20.30
CA PHE A 62 -7.29 6.39 19.44
C PHE A 62 -7.17 5.06 20.16
N THR A 63 -8.25 4.28 20.13
CA THR A 63 -8.28 2.92 20.67
C THR A 63 -8.70 1.95 19.58
N ARG A 64 -7.88 0.94 19.31
CA ARG A 64 -8.20 -0.08 18.31
C ARG A 64 -9.50 -0.81 18.65
N VAL A 65 -10.30 -1.09 17.62
CA VAL A 65 -11.56 -1.85 17.77
C VAL A 65 -11.30 -3.33 17.50
N THR A 66 -11.72 -4.19 18.42
CA THR A 66 -11.65 -5.64 18.22
C THR A 66 -12.71 -6.10 17.21
N GLY A 67 -12.44 -7.19 16.50
CA GLY A 67 -13.36 -7.74 15.48
C GLY A 67 -13.11 -7.24 14.06
N TYR A 68 -12.34 -6.17 13.87
CA TYR A 68 -11.84 -5.76 12.56
C TYR A 68 -10.46 -6.37 12.27
N PRO A 69 -10.17 -6.75 11.01
CA PRO A 69 -8.86 -7.25 10.63
C PRO A 69 -7.81 -6.12 10.68
N THR A 70 -6.57 -6.52 10.92
CA THR A 70 -5.41 -5.69 10.58
C THR A 70 -5.17 -5.82 9.09
N LEU A 71 -5.07 -4.69 8.40
CA LEU A 71 -4.86 -4.65 6.96
C LEU A 71 -3.43 -4.23 6.68
N THR A 72 -2.70 -5.01 5.89
CA THR A 72 -1.38 -4.60 5.39
C THR A 72 -1.31 -4.76 3.87
N GLY A 73 -0.49 -3.93 3.24
CA GLY A 73 -0.33 -3.88 1.79
C GLY A 73 0.44 -2.63 1.38
N ASP A 74 0.76 -2.47 0.11
CA ASP A 74 1.44 -1.27 -0.41
C ASP A 74 0.38 -0.30 -0.96
N PHE A 75 -0.13 0.60 -0.11
CA PHE A 75 -1.28 1.45 -0.41
C PHE A 75 -0.92 2.71 -1.20
N ASP A 76 0.36 3.12 -1.19
CA ASP A 76 0.85 4.23 -2.01
C ASP A 76 1.79 3.83 -3.16
N ASN A 77 1.97 2.53 -3.36
CA ASN A 77 2.67 1.92 -4.48
C ASN A 77 4.16 2.32 -4.54
N ASP A 78 4.82 2.33 -3.38
CA ASP A 78 6.26 2.61 -3.27
C ASP A 78 7.11 1.35 -3.00
N GLY A 79 6.47 0.19 -2.85
CA GLY A 79 7.11 -1.09 -2.57
C GLY A 79 7.37 -1.37 -1.08
N VAL A 80 6.92 -0.51 -0.17
CA VAL A 80 7.03 -0.70 1.28
C VAL A 80 5.67 -1.11 1.86
N GLU A 81 5.67 -2.01 2.84
CA GLU A 81 4.42 -2.47 3.47
C GLU A 81 3.83 -1.39 4.39
N ASP A 82 2.59 -1.00 4.11
CA ASP A 82 1.77 -0.09 4.89
C ASP A 82 0.82 -0.84 5.83
N LEU A 83 0.23 -0.10 6.77
CA LEU A 83 -0.77 -0.58 7.72
C LEU A 83 -2.06 0.24 7.59
N ALA A 84 -3.20 -0.45 7.67
CA ALA A 84 -4.48 0.17 7.98
C ALA A 84 -5.22 -0.61 9.08
N VAL A 85 -5.76 0.09 10.07
CA VAL A 85 -6.51 -0.50 11.19
C VAL A 85 -7.73 0.33 11.56
N VAL A 86 -8.78 -0.35 12.00
CA VAL A 86 -9.98 0.30 12.53
C VAL A 86 -9.77 0.65 14.00
N ALA A 87 -10.06 1.90 14.35
CA ALA A 87 -10.00 2.40 15.71
C ALA A 87 -11.24 3.24 16.04
N ARG A 88 -11.39 3.58 17.32
CA ARG A 88 -12.26 4.65 17.79
C ARG A 88 -11.43 5.86 18.15
N GLY A 89 -11.73 7.01 17.55
CA GLY A 89 -11.17 8.31 17.90
C GLY A 89 -12.22 9.15 18.63
N LYS A 90 -11.87 9.70 19.80
CA LYS A 90 -12.77 10.64 20.51
C LYS A 90 -12.71 12.03 19.89
N ASN A 91 -11.50 12.52 19.63
CA ASN A 91 -11.25 13.78 18.94
C ASN A 91 -10.15 13.59 17.90
N PRO A 92 -10.49 13.25 16.65
CA PRO A 92 -9.48 12.88 15.66
C PRO A 92 -8.56 14.04 15.25
N LEU A 93 -8.91 15.29 15.56
CA LEU A 93 -8.11 16.46 15.16
C LEU A 93 -7.07 16.90 16.21
N ILE A 94 -7.23 16.53 17.48
CA ILE A 94 -6.51 17.16 18.59
C ILE A 94 -5.00 16.89 18.56
N ASP A 95 -4.60 15.67 18.23
CA ASP A 95 -3.18 15.28 18.22
C ASP A 95 -2.57 15.27 16.80
N ALA A 96 -3.27 15.80 15.80
CA ALA A 96 -2.84 15.74 14.40
C ALA A 96 -1.49 16.42 14.17
N ASP A 97 -1.28 17.58 14.80
CA ASP A 97 -0.03 18.33 14.69
C ASP A 97 1.10 17.67 15.50
N GLU A 98 0.83 17.22 16.73
CA GLU A 98 1.80 16.57 17.62
C GLU A 98 2.32 15.25 17.03
N HIS A 99 1.42 14.44 16.46
CA HIS A 99 1.76 13.16 15.88
C HIS A 99 1.91 13.20 14.36
N HIS A 100 1.86 14.37 13.72
CA HIS A 100 2.11 14.55 12.28
C HIS A 100 1.27 13.63 11.37
N PHE A 101 -0.02 13.47 11.67
CA PHE A 101 -0.96 12.77 10.81
C PHE A 101 -1.95 13.73 10.18
N ARG A 102 -2.55 13.32 9.06
CA ARG A 102 -3.57 14.10 8.36
C ARG A 102 -4.94 13.48 8.54
N VAL A 103 -5.88 14.26 9.03
CA VAL A 103 -7.29 13.85 9.09
C VAL A 103 -7.93 14.10 7.74
N LEU A 104 -8.68 13.13 7.23
CA LEU A 104 -9.38 13.20 5.94
C LEU A 104 -10.81 12.69 6.09
N ASP A 105 -11.71 13.31 5.34
CA ASP A 105 -13.09 12.85 5.18
C ASP A 105 -13.39 12.64 3.70
N PRO A 106 -12.88 11.54 3.11
CA PRO A 106 -12.98 11.33 1.68
C PRO A 106 -14.40 11.03 1.23
N TYR A 107 -15.26 10.52 2.12
CA TYR A 107 -16.68 10.27 1.83
C TYR A 107 -17.44 11.59 1.69
N ASP A 108 -17.40 12.46 2.71
CA ASP A 108 -18.08 13.75 2.61
C ASP A 108 -17.40 14.64 1.55
N GLU A 109 -16.09 14.51 1.31
CA GLU A 109 -15.41 15.19 0.20
C GLU A 109 -16.00 14.79 -1.16
N PHE A 110 -16.29 13.50 -1.36
CA PHE A 110 -16.91 13.01 -2.58
C PHE A 110 -18.29 13.66 -2.82
N PHE A 111 -19.06 13.93 -1.76
CA PHE A 111 -20.35 14.62 -1.83
C PHE A 111 -20.27 16.15 -1.71
N GLY A 112 -19.06 16.72 -1.64
CA GLY A 112 -18.82 18.16 -1.70
C GLY A 112 -18.71 18.89 -0.36
N VAL A 113 -18.64 18.17 0.77
CA VAL A 113 -18.63 18.74 2.14
C VAL A 113 -17.43 18.24 2.96
N GLY A 114 -16.32 17.84 2.35
CA GLY A 114 -15.22 17.13 3.04
C GLY A 114 -14.15 17.98 3.72
N ASP A 115 -14.48 19.06 4.43
CA ASP A 115 -13.53 19.70 5.35
C ASP A 115 -13.59 18.98 6.71
N PRO A 116 -12.55 18.22 7.11
CA PRO A 116 -12.57 17.47 8.36
C PRO A 116 -12.73 18.34 9.61
N LYS A 117 -12.39 19.63 9.56
CA LYS A 117 -12.61 20.57 10.68
C LYS A 117 -14.09 20.83 10.94
N ILE A 118 -14.92 20.64 9.91
CA ILE A 118 -16.36 20.80 9.95
C ILE A 118 -17.00 19.42 10.17
N THR A 119 -16.65 18.43 9.35
CA THR A 119 -17.34 17.13 9.36
C THR A 119 -17.04 16.27 10.57
N SER A 120 -15.92 16.47 11.27
CA SER A 120 -15.65 15.80 12.54
C SER A 120 -16.69 16.10 13.63
N GLN A 121 -17.48 17.17 13.46
CA GLN A 121 -18.54 17.56 14.40
C GLN A 121 -19.85 16.79 14.15
N PHE A 122 -19.99 16.15 12.98
CA PHE A 122 -21.22 15.50 12.52
C PHE A 122 -21.16 13.97 12.55
N GLY A 123 -20.27 13.40 13.37
CA GLY A 123 -20.03 11.96 13.42
C GLY A 123 -21.30 11.12 13.66
N ALA A 124 -21.20 9.82 13.35
CA ALA A 124 -22.34 8.90 13.39
C ALA A 124 -23.12 8.96 14.72
N ILE A 125 -24.45 9.01 14.61
CA ILE A 125 -25.37 9.00 15.75
C ILE A 125 -25.45 7.61 16.38
N ASP A 126 -25.39 6.57 15.54
CA ASP A 126 -25.39 5.18 15.98
C ASP A 126 -24.16 4.88 16.84
N PRO A 127 -24.33 4.44 18.10
CA PRO A 127 -23.23 4.10 19.00
C PRO A 127 -22.25 3.04 18.47
N GLU A 128 -22.69 2.15 17.58
CA GLU A 128 -21.80 1.14 17.00
C GLU A 128 -20.75 1.78 16.07
N HIS A 129 -21.18 2.79 15.33
CA HIS A 129 -20.41 3.49 14.30
C HIS A 129 -19.80 4.81 14.80
N LYS A 130 -20.26 5.32 15.94
CA LYS A 130 -19.80 6.58 16.52
C LYS A 130 -18.30 6.55 16.80
N GLY A 131 -17.59 7.50 16.21
CA GLY A 131 -16.15 7.68 16.39
C GLY A 131 -15.31 6.60 15.71
N LEU A 132 -15.90 5.71 14.89
CA LEU A 132 -15.10 4.78 14.08
C LEU A 132 -14.27 5.57 13.06
N VAL A 133 -12.98 5.23 13.02
CA VAL A 133 -12.00 5.80 12.10
C VAL A 133 -11.13 4.70 11.52
N LEU A 134 -10.54 4.96 10.37
CA LEU A 134 -9.52 4.13 9.76
C LEU A 134 -8.17 4.85 9.90
N LEU A 135 -7.27 4.28 10.69
CA LEU A 135 -5.90 4.75 10.86
C LEU A 135 -5.04 4.10 9.78
N ILE A 136 -4.22 4.89 9.09
CA ILE A 136 -3.34 4.42 8.03
C ILE A 136 -1.92 4.93 8.26
N ILE A 137 -0.94 4.02 8.21
CA ILE A 137 0.49 4.33 8.28
C ILE A 137 1.11 3.91 6.96
N HIS A 138 1.74 4.87 6.28
CA HIS A 138 2.65 4.54 5.18
C HIS A 138 4.03 4.18 5.72
N GLY A 139 4.52 3.00 5.37
CA GLY A 139 5.76 2.46 5.89
C GLY A 139 7.01 3.22 5.42
N ALA A 140 8.13 2.94 6.07
CA ALA A 140 9.43 3.49 5.68
C ALA A 140 10.56 2.47 5.90
N GLY A 141 11.48 2.39 4.93
CA GLY A 141 12.69 1.58 5.04
C GLY A 141 12.43 0.09 5.27
N ALA A 142 13.38 -0.58 5.93
CA ALA A 142 13.31 -2.03 6.18
C ALA A 142 12.26 -2.42 7.23
N ASP A 143 11.91 -1.50 8.12
CA ASP A 143 10.94 -1.73 9.20
C ASP A 143 9.49 -1.47 8.76
N ALA A 144 9.30 -0.97 7.53
CA ALA A 144 7.99 -0.74 6.91
C ALA A 144 7.08 0.12 7.82
N TRP A 145 5.81 -0.25 7.99
CA TRP A 145 4.89 0.48 8.86
C TRP A 145 5.30 0.52 10.35
N ARG A 146 6.23 -0.35 10.78
CA ARG A 146 6.76 -0.37 12.15
C ARG A 146 7.91 0.60 12.36
N ALA A 147 8.34 1.32 11.32
CA ALA A 147 9.38 2.32 11.41
C ALA A 147 9.06 3.35 12.50
N GLU A 148 10.09 3.79 13.22
CA GLU A 148 9.95 4.84 14.23
C GLU A 148 9.42 6.14 13.63
N THR A 149 9.85 6.45 12.41
CA THR A 149 9.41 7.61 11.62
C THR A 149 8.78 7.13 10.30
N PRO A 150 7.48 6.83 10.29
CA PRO A 150 6.79 6.45 9.06
C PRO A 150 6.76 7.60 8.05
N LYS A 151 6.60 7.27 6.77
CA LYS A 151 6.59 8.22 5.66
C LYS A 151 5.42 9.19 5.72
N ALA A 152 4.23 8.68 6.07
CA ALA A 152 3.01 9.47 6.24
C ALA A 152 2.01 8.74 7.11
N LYS A 153 1.09 9.50 7.72
CA LYS A 153 0.02 8.97 8.57
C LYS A 153 -1.30 9.67 8.26
N PHE A 154 -2.38 8.90 8.25
CA PHE A 154 -3.71 9.41 7.95
C PHE A 154 -4.75 8.86 8.93
N VAL A 155 -5.73 9.69 9.25
CA VAL A 155 -6.93 9.30 10.00
C VAL A 155 -8.12 9.58 9.09
N ILE A 156 -8.81 8.53 8.67
CA ILE A 156 -10.00 8.66 7.84
C ILE A 156 -11.23 8.61 8.73
N ILE A 157 -12.03 9.67 8.71
CA ILE A 157 -13.24 9.82 9.50
C ILE A 157 -14.49 9.62 8.64
N ASN A 158 -15.63 9.40 9.30
CA ASN A 158 -16.98 9.37 8.68
C ASN A 158 -17.16 8.39 7.52
N LEU A 159 -16.33 7.35 7.43
CA LEU A 159 -16.56 6.27 6.48
C LEU A 159 -17.66 5.34 7.02
N PRO A 160 -18.74 5.09 6.25
CA PRO A 160 -19.87 4.29 6.71
C PRO A 160 -19.60 2.80 6.52
N PHE A 161 -18.50 2.24 7.06
CA PHE A 161 -18.17 0.83 6.82
C PHE A 161 -18.72 -0.13 7.88
N LYS A 162 -19.16 -1.32 7.46
CA LYS A 162 -19.39 -2.49 8.33
C LYS A 162 -18.21 -3.45 8.34
N GLN A 163 -17.49 -3.52 7.23
CA GLN A 163 -16.32 -4.38 7.05
C GLN A 163 -15.31 -3.70 6.15
N VAL A 164 -14.03 -4.00 6.39
CA VAL A 164 -12.91 -3.53 5.58
C VAL A 164 -11.99 -4.68 5.20
N ALA A 165 -11.41 -4.62 4.00
CA ALA A 165 -10.47 -5.60 3.49
C ALA A 165 -9.46 -4.94 2.54
N VAL A 166 -8.32 -5.58 2.30
CA VAL A 166 -7.40 -5.17 1.24
C VAL A 166 -7.82 -5.84 -0.06
N LYS A 167 -7.94 -5.08 -1.15
CA LYS A 167 -8.17 -5.62 -2.50
C LYS A 167 -7.27 -4.92 -3.53
N HIS A 168 -6.85 -5.67 -4.54
CA HIS A 168 -6.24 -5.10 -5.73
C HIS A 168 -7.36 -4.75 -6.71
N VAL A 169 -7.50 -3.47 -7.05
CA VAL A 169 -8.58 -2.99 -7.91
C VAL A 169 -8.00 -2.20 -9.08
N GLN A 170 -8.64 -2.31 -10.24
CA GLN A 170 -8.27 -1.53 -11.40
C GLN A 170 -9.00 -0.19 -11.37
N ILE A 171 -8.30 0.87 -10.97
CA ILE A 171 -8.83 2.24 -11.04
C ILE A 171 -8.33 2.88 -12.33
N LYS A 172 -9.27 3.19 -13.23
CA LYS A 172 -8.98 3.62 -14.60
C LYS A 172 -8.13 2.57 -15.33
N LYS A 173 -6.83 2.83 -15.50
CA LYS A 173 -5.87 1.94 -16.19
C LYS A 173 -4.75 1.44 -15.27
N LYS A 174 -4.86 1.67 -13.96
CA LYS A 174 -3.83 1.28 -12.98
C LYS A 174 -4.40 0.25 -12.02
N LEU A 175 -3.66 -0.84 -11.81
CA LEU A 175 -3.92 -1.75 -10.70
C LEU A 175 -3.36 -1.08 -9.44
N VAL A 176 -4.18 -0.95 -8.41
CA VAL A 176 -3.78 -0.33 -7.14
C VAL A 176 -4.23 -1.22 -5.98
N THR A 177 -3.43 -1.25 -4.92
CA THR A 177 -3.83 -1.82 -3.63
C THR A 177 -4.75 -0.82 -2.94
N ALA A 178 -5.97 -1.24 -2.64
CA ALA A 178 -7.00 -0.37 -2.05
C ALA A 178 -7.56 -0.98 -0.78
N ILE A 179 -8.09 -0.11 0.08
CA ILE A 179 -8.87 -0.52 1.24
C ILE A 179 -10.32 -0.58 0.77
N TYR A 180 -10.80 -1.79 0.55
CA TYR A 180 -12.18 -2.07 0.22
C TYR A 180 -13.06 -1.96 1.47
N SER A 181 -14.23 -1.38 1.29
CA SER A 181 -15.24 -1.23 2.33
C SER A 181 -16.57 -1.79 1.84
N GLU A 182 -17.21 -2.59 2.69
CA GLU A 182 -18.65 -2.79 2.60
C GLU A 182 -19.33 -1.78 3.52
N GLU A 183 -20.32 -1.07 3.00
CA GLU A 183 -20.95 0.05 3.68
C GLU A 183 -22.16 -0.36 4.52
N THR A 184 -22.46 0.46 5.52
CA THR A 184 -23.65 0.38 6.36
C THR A 184 -24.81 1.08 5.66
N GLY A 185 -25.95 0.40 5.54
CA GLY A 185 -27.14 0.94 4.90
C GLY A 185 -27.95 -0.11 4.13
N ALA A 186 -29.14 0.29 3.67
CA ALA A 186 -30.13 -0.61 3.05
C ALA A 186 -29.72 -1.14 1.65
N ALA A 187 -28.64 -0.63 1.06
CA ALA A 187 -28.26 -0.89 -0.33
C ALA A 187 -26.97 -1.70 -0.52
N GLU A 188 -26.43 -2.33 0.55
CA GLU A 188 -25.17 -3.11 0.52
C GLU A 188 -24.10 -2.50 -0.40
N SER A 189 -23.92 -1.18 -0.28
CA SER A 189 -23.02 -0.45 -1.16
C SER A 189 -21.58 -0.79 -0.82
N THR A 190 -20.73 -0.77 -1.83
CA THR A 190 -19.32 -1.10 -1.66
C THR A 190 -18.49 0.05 -2.20
N SER A 191 -17.35 0.29 -1.58
CA SER A 191 -16.46 1.36 -1.97
C SER A 191 -15.01 0.96 -1.77
N VAL A 192 -14.12 1.77 -2.31
CA VAL A 192 -12.70 1.67 -2.06
C VAL A 192 -12.14 3.01 -1.61
N ILE A 193 -11.19 2.93 -0.70
CA ILE A 193 -10.37 4.04 -0.25
C ILE A 193 -8.99 3.86 -0.87
N VAL A 194 -8.62 4.79 -1.76
CA VAL A 194 -7.44 4.69 -2.62
C VAL A 194 -6.57 5.94 -2.46
N PHE A 195 -5.26 5.76 -2.36
CA PHE A 195 -4.33 6.89 -2.33
C PHE A 195 -4.12 7.47 -3.74
N ASP A 196 -4.29 8.78 -3.89
CA ASP A 196 -4.14 9.46 -5.19
C ASP A 196 -2.71 9.99 -5.45
N GLY A 197 -1.76 9.65 -4.57
CA GLY A 197 -0.41 10.19 -4.55
C GLY A 197 -0.24 11.39 -3.59
N LYS A 198 -1.34 11.89 -3.01
CA LYS A 198 -1.31 12.99 -2.02
C LYS A 198 -2.21 12.76 -0.83
N LYS A 199 -3.39 12.17 -1.03
CA LYS A 199 -4.36 11.84 0.02
C LYS A 199 -5.24 10.66 -0.39
N TYR A 200 -5.93 10.10 0.58
CA TYR A 200 -6.93 9.07 0.33
C TYR A 200 -8.21 9.66 -0.26
N LYS A 201 -8.79 8.91 -1.20
CA LYS A 201 -10.02 9.24 -1.92
C LYS A 201 -11.02 8.11 -1.80
N TYR A 202 -12.27 8.48 -1.63
CA TYR A 202 -13.41 7.58 -1.67
C TYR A 202 -13.82 7.37 -3.13
N GLN A 203 -14.10 6.13 -3.48
CA GLN A 203 -14.70 5.80 -4.76
C GLN A 203 -15.78 4.74 -4.56
N PRO A 204 -17.04 5.03 -4.92
CA PRO A 204 -18.09 4.02 -4.87
C PRO A 204 -17.82 2.99 -5.96
N MET A 205 -17.88 1.72 -5.57
CA MET A 205 -17.90 0.61 -6.50
C MET A 205 -19.39 0.36 -6.81
N GLY A 206 -19.80 0.60 -8.05
CA GLY A 206 -21.18 0.34 -8.46
C GLY A 206 -21.60 -1.09 -8.12
N SER A 207 -22.92 -1.33 -8.01
CA SER A 207 -23.52 -2.63 -7.68
C SER A 207 -23.31 -3.68 -8.78
N ASN A 208 -22.07 -4.08 -9.04
CA ASN A 208 -21.70 -5.14 -9.96
C ASN A 208 -20.81 -6.15 -9.23
N LEU A 209 -21.43 -6.95 -8.36
CA LEU A 209 -20.92 -8.25 -7.94
C LEU A 209 -22.02 -9.27 -8.20
N ASN A 210 -22.13 -9.68 -9.47
CA ASN A 210 -22.64 -10.99 -9.86
C ASN A 210 -21.48 -11.76 -10.51
#